data_AF-A0A3D4USU1-F1
#
_entry.id   AF-A0A3D4USU1-F1
#
_cell.length_a   1.000
_cell.length_b   1.000
_cell.length_c   1.000
_cell.angle_alpha   90.00
_cell.angle_beta   90.00
_cell.angle_gamma   90.00
#
_symmetry.space_group_name_H-M   'P 1'
#
loop_
_entity.id
_entity.type
_entity.pdbx_description
1 polymer ?
#
loop_
_entity_poly.entity_id
_entity_poly.type
_entity_poly.pdbx_seq_one_letter_code
_entity_poly.pdbx_strand_id
1 'polypeptide(L)'
;MNIKNTLKKEWYMIVLLSAPFIASFILWEKMPDIVPIHFNAAGEADDFGPKWINAFLLPGIALVTYLFLLVIPAIDPKKRIENTQKPIAAIRIVISLFLIGVYALVMMKSFDLEADVGQFVLASVGILIAITGNYMNSIKPNYFIGIRTPWTLEDSEVWKKTHRFASKLWIVGGVLMTVSAFIPFLKGSPFFILGAVLILAGIPFIYSYQLFNKLKNSNEDS
;
A
#
# COMPACT_ATOMS: atom_id res chain seq x y z
N MET A 1 -3.80 -6.20 22.37
CA MET A 1 -2.70 -6.83 21.59
C MET A 1 -1.39 -6.57 22.33
N ASN A 2 -0.49 -7.53 22.49
CA ASN A 2 0.81 -7.29 23.13
C ASN A 2 1.85 -6.78 22.10
N ILE A 3 2.02 -5.46 22.02
CA ILE A 3 2.97 -4.79 21.10
C ILE A 3 4.39 -5.33 21.26
N LYS A 4 4.85 -5.54 22.50
CA LYS A 4 6.19 -6.07 22.80
C LYS A 4 6.40 -7.45 22.17
N ASN A 5 5.39 -8.32 22.21
CA ASN A 5 5.47 -9.63 21.56
C ASN A 5 5.46 -9.53 20.03
N THR A 6 4.70 -8.60 19.45
CA THR A 6 4.72 -8.35 18.00
C THR A 6 6.09 -7.85 17.54
N LEU A 7 6.68 -6.89 18.24
CA LEU A 7 8.03 -6.38 17.94
C LEU A 7 9.10 -7.47 18.07
N LYS A 8 8.99 -8.37 19.05
CA LYS A 8 9.88 -9.53 19.16
C LYS A 8 9.77 -10.47 17.96
N LYS A 9 8.55 -10.70 17.46
CA LYS A 9 8.31 -11.54 16.27
C LYS A 9 8.78 -10.85 14.99
N GLU A 10 8.62 -9.53 14.91
CA GLU A 10 8.98 -8.69 13.76
C GLU A 10 10.32 -7.97 13.97
N TRP A 11 11.26 -8.56 14.72
CA TRP A 11 12.54 -7.91 15.02
C TRP A 11 13.32 -7.50 13.76
N TYR A 12 13.17 -8.28 12.68
CA TYR A 12 13.76 -8.00 11.37
C TYR A 12 13.23 -6.68 10.77
N MET A 13 12.00 -6.27 11.08
CA MET A 13 11.46 -4.98 10.64
C MET A 13 12.18 -3.80 11.30
N ILE A 14 12.68 -3.96 12.52
CA ILE A 14 13.48 -2.91 13.18
C ILE A 14 14.77 -2.68 12.39
N VAL A 15 15.44 -3.76 11.98
CA VAL A 15 16.66 -3.69 11.16
C VAL A 15 16.34 -3.05 9.80
N LEU A 16 15.29 -3.53 9.13
CA LEU A 16 14.89 -3.03 7.80
C LEU A 16 14.49 -1.56 7.82
N LEU A 17 13.75 -1.10 8.85
CA LEU A 17 13.35 0.30 8.97
C LEU A 17 14.50 1.21 9.42
N SER A 18 15.50 0.67 10.10
CA SER A 18 16.71 1.43 10.47
C SER A 18 17.67 1.60 9.30
N ALA A 19 17.68 0.65 8.35
CA ALA A 19 18.63 0.65 7.24
C ALA A 19 18.57 1.92 6.36
N PRO A 20 17.40 2.47 5.98
CA PRO A 20 17.33 3.75 5.26
C PRO A 20 17.91 4.92 6.03
N PHE A 21 17.68 5.01 7.35
CA PHE A 21 18.27 6.07 8.18
C PHE A 21 19.79 5.95 8.22
N ILE A 22 20.31 4.74 8.47
CA ILE A 22 21.75 4.48 8.50
C ILE A 22 22.38 4.82 7.15
N ALA A 23 21.78 4.38 6.04
CA ALA A 23 22.24 4.70 4.70
C ALA A 23 22.25 6.21 4.44
N SER A 24 21.21 6.92 4.88
CA SER A 24 21.13 8.38 4.75
C SER A 24 22.22 9.10 5.54
N PHE A 25 22.53 8.65 6.76
CA PHE A 25 23.63 9.23 7.53
C PHE A 25 25.00 8.96 6.90
N ILE A 26 25.23 7.74 6.37
CA ILE A 26 26.50 7.38 5.72
C ILE A 26 26.70 8.16 4.40
N LEU A 27 25.62 8.38 3.66
CA LEU A 27 25.66 9.01 2.34
C LEU A 27 25.47 10.53 2.39
N TRP A 28 25.16 11.10 3.56
CA TRP A 28 24.79 12.51 3.74
C TRP A 28 25.77 13.50 3.09
N GLU A 29 27.07 13.31 3.33
CA GLU A 29 28.12 14.19 2.80
C GLU A 29 28.32 14.03 1.29
N LYS A 30 27.97 12.85 0.74
CA LYS A 30 28.14 12.54 -0.68
C LYS A 30 26.93 12.95 -1.52
N MET A 31 25.76 13.08 -0.89
CA MET A 31 24.54 13.48 -1.59
C MET A 31 24.64 14.93 -2.09
N PRO A 32 24.27 15.20 -3.36
CA PRO A 32 24.11 16.55 -3.88
C PRO A 32 23.15 17.36 -2.99
N ASP A 33 23.37 18.66 -2.84
CA ASP A 33 22.50 19.51 -1.99
C ASP A 33 21.08 19.66 -2.57
N ILE A 34 20.95 19.55 -3.90
CA ILE A 34 19.69 19.57 -4.63
C ILE A 34 19.50 18.21 -5.30
N VAL A 35 18.36 17.58 -5.05
CA VAL A 35 18.03 16.22 -5.51
C VAL A 35 16.62 16.18 -6.08
N PRO A 36 16.28 15.21 -6.95
CA PRO A 36 14.93 15.04 -7.46
C PRO A 36 13.98 14.61 -6.33
N ILE A 37 12.87 15.31 -6.16
CA ILE A 37 11.88 15.05 -5.09
C ILE A 37 10.51 14.61 -5.62
N HIS A 38 10.26 14.80 -6.92
CA HIS A 38 9.07 14.32 -7.60
C HIS A 38 9.45 13.74 -8.96
N PHE A 39 8.63 12.79 -9.43
CA PHE A 39 8.79 12.15 -10.73
C PHE A 39 7.43 12.12 -11.43
N ASN A 40 7.44 12.47 -12.72
CA ASN A 40 6.25 12.42 -13.55
C ASN A 40 5.85 10.96 -13.85
N ALA A 41 4.73 10.79 -14.57
CA ALA A 41 4.24 9.45 -14.93
C ALA A 41 5.19 8.65 -15.84
N ALA A 42 6.10 9.31 -16.56
CA ALA A 42 7.14 8.67 -17.36
C ALA A 42 8.37 8.25 -16.53
N GLY A 43 8.39 8.56 -15.22
CA GLY A 43 9.52 8.28 -14.33
C GLY A 43 10.66 9.28 -14.46
N GLU A 44 10.43 10.43 -15.08
CA GLU A 44 11.41 11.51 -15.20
C GLU A 44 11.24 12.50 -14.04
N ALA A 45 12.34 13.01 -13.51
CA ALA A 45 12.30 14.01 -12.45
C ALA A 45 11.80 15.36 -13.00
N ASP A 46 10.73 15.89 -12.40
CA ASP A 46 10.09 17.16 -12.78
C ASP A 46 10.03 18.17 -11.63
N ASP A 47 10.46 17.80 -10.42
CA ASP A 47 10.64 18.69 -9.27
C ASP A 47 11.88 18.34 -8.47
N PHE A 48 12.54 19.37 -7.93
CA PHE A 48 13.84 19.26 -7.24
C PHE A 48 13.83 20.03 -5.93
N GLY A 49 14.53 19.51 -4.92
CA GLY A 49 14.54 20.09 -3.59
C GLY A 49 15.76 19.71 -2.76
N PRO A 50 15.80 20.15 -1.49
CA PRO A 50 16.93 19.92 -0.62
C PRO A 50 17.11 18.44 -0.24
N LYS A 51 18.36 17.98 -0.15
CA LYS A 51 18.72 16.56 0.08
C LYS A 51 18.12 15.88 1.31
N TRP A 52 17.74 16.65 2.33
CA TRP A 52 17.10 16.11 3.52
C TRP A 52 15.75 15.45 3.22
N ILE A 53 15.06 15.88 2.15
CA ILE A 53 13.77 15.30 1.73
C ILE A 53 14.00 13.83 1.35
N ASN A 54 14.93 13.56 0.44
CA ASN A 54 15.23 12.18 0.01
C ASN A 54 15.88 11.35 1.13
N ALA A 55 16.70 11.99 1.97
CA ALA A 55 17.38 11.32 3.07
C ALA A 55 16.43 10.89 4.21
N PHE A 56 15.45 11.73 4.60
CA PHE A 56 14.72 11.47 5.86
C PHE A 56 13.21 11.45 5.74
N LEU A 57 12.61 12.03 4.69
CA LEU A 57 11.15 12.06 4.57
C LEU A 57 10.58 10.65 4.34
N LEU A 58 11.08 9.92 3.32
CA LEU A 58 10.62 8.57 3.02
C LEU A 58 10.89 7.57 4.17
N PRO A 59 12.09 7.54 4.79
CA PRO A 59 12.33 6.72 5.98
C PRO A 59 11.40 7.09 7.15
N GLY A 60 11.16 8.38 7.36
CA GLY A 60 10.21 8.88 8.36
C GLY A 60 8.78 8.40 8.11
N ILE A 61 8.30 8.52 6.87
CA ILE A 61 6.97 8.03 6.47
C ILE A 61 6.87 6.52 6.65
N ALA A 62 7.91 5.76 6.29
CA ALA A 62 7.94 4.31 6.48
C ALA A 62 7.83 3.92 7.96
N LEU A 63 8.62 4.58 8.83
CA LEU A 63 8.58 4.34 10.27
C LEU A 63 7.22 4.70 10.87
N VAL A 64 6.70 5.90 10.58
CA VAL A 64 5.40 6.36 11.07
C VAL A 64 4.29 5.42 10.62
N THR A 65 4.31 5.01 9.35
CA THR A 65 3.31 4.07 8.79
C THR A 65 3.38 2.70 9.48
N TYR A 66 4.59 2.17 9.71
CA TYR A 66 4.78 0.91 10.43
C TYR A 66 4.22 1.00 11.85
N LEU A 67 4.57 2.06 12.60
CA LEU A 67 4.10 2.28 13.97
C LEU A 67 2.58 2.48 14.03
N PHE A 68 2.03 3.24 13.08
CA PHE A 68 0.58 3.43 12.97
C PHE A 68 -0.14 2.08 12.77
N LEU A 69 0.29 1.27 11.80
CA LEU A 69 -0.27 -0.05 11.53
C LEU A 69 0.01 -1.05 12.67
N LEU A 70 1.03 -0.83 13.49
CA LEU A 70 1.29 -1.60 14.70
C LEU A 70 0.29 -1.26 15.80
N VAL A 71 -0.14 0.01 15.91
CA VAL A 71 -1.07 0.48 16.96
C VAL A 71 -2.54 0.23 16.59
N ILE A 72 -2.90 0.25 15.30
CA ILE A 72 -4.30 0.05 14.82
C ILE A 72 -5.07 -1.08 15.53
N PRO A 73 -4.53 -2.31 15.70
CA PRO A 73 -5.26 -3.39 16.36
C PRO A 73 -5.69 -3.06 17.79
N ALA A 74 -4.91 -2.25 18.51
CA ALA A 74 -5.16 -1.88 19.89
C ALA A 74 -6.20 -0.75 20.03
N ILE A 75 -6.33 0.10 19.01
CA ILE A 75 -7.28 1.22 19.00
C ILE A 75 -8.56 0.92 18.21
N ASP A 76 -8.68 -0.27 17.59
CA ASP A 76 -9.90 -0.73 16.91
C ASP A 76 -11.08 -0.84 17.90
N PRO A 77 -12.12 0.02 17.80
CA PRO A 77 -13.26 -0.02 18.71
C PRO A 77 -13.98 -1.38 18.70
N LYS A 78 -13.96 -2.08 17.55
CA LYS A 78 -14.60 -3.39 17.40
C LYS A 78 -13.72 -4.53 17.93
N LYS A 79 -12.43 -4.29 18.26
CA LYS A 79 -11.42 -5.30 18.63
C LYS A 79 -11.37 -6.50 17.67
N ARG A 80 -11.75 -6.30 16.40
CA ARG A 80 -11.85 -7.36 15.38
C ARG A 80 -10.53 -7.55 14.64
N ILE A 81 -9.75 -6.48 14.53
CA ILE A 81 -8.38 -6.53 14.01
C ILE A 81 -7.46 -7.27 14.99
N GLU A 82 -7.63 -7.05 16.30
CA GLU A 82 -6.82 -7.75 17.31
C GLU A 82 -6.95 -9.29 17.20
N ASN A 83 -8.15 -9.77 16.87
CA ASN A 83 -8.43 -11.19 16.71
C ASN A 83 -7.96 -11.76 15.35
N THR A 84 -7.53 -10.90 14.42
CA THR A 84 -7.19 -11.26 13.03
C THR A 84 -5.87 -10.60 12.63
N GLN A 85 -4.78 -11.04 13.27
CA GLN A 85 -3.45 -10.40 13.20
C GLN A 85 -2.70 -10.60 11.88
N LYS A 86 -2.92 -11.73 11.18
CA LYS A 86 -2.15 -12.08 9.98
C LYS A 86 -2.32 -11.06 8.84
N PRO A 87 -3.55 -10.63 8.47
CA PRO A 87 -3.75 -9.62 7.44
C PRO A 87 -3.05 -8.29 7.75
N ILE A 88 -3.21 -7.77 8.97
CA ILE A 88 -2.62 -6.47 9.30
C ILE A 88 -1.10 -6.52 9.40
N ALA A 89 -0.54 -7.62 9.92
CA ALA A 89 0.91 -7.82 9.91
C ALA A 89 1.45 -7.86 8.48
N ALA A 90 0.81 -8.60 7.58
CA ALA A 90 1.22 -8.67 6.19
C ALA A 90 1.12 -7.30 5.50
N ILE A 91 0.01 -6.57 5.66
CA ILE A 91 -0.16 -5.22 5.12
C ILE A 91 0.93 -4.28 5.64
N ARG A 92 1.21 -4.30 6.95
CA ARG A 92 2.28 -3.51 7.58
C ARG A 92 3.64 -3.79 6.98
N ILE A 93 4.00 -5.07 6.84
CA ILE A 93 5.27 -5.52 6.28
C ILE A 93 5.39 -5.07 4.81
N VAL A 94 4.39 -5.34 3.99
CA VAL A 94 4.44 -5.08 2.54
C VAL A 94 4.50 -3.58 2.25
N ILE A 95 3.71 -2.75 2.95
CA ILE A 95 3.78 -1.29 2.80
C ILE A 95 5.15 -0.76 3.25
N SER A 96 5.71 -1.29 4.34
CA SER A 96 7.05 -0.87 4.81
C SER A 96 8.13 -1.22 3.78
N LEU A 97 8.10 -2.43 3.21
CA LEU A 97 9.03 -2.85 2.17
C LEU A 97 8.88 -2.02 0.89
N PHE A 98 7.64 -1.69 0.50
CA PHE A 98 7.38 -0.80 -0.63
C PHE A 98 8.04 0.57 -0.42
N LEU A 99 7.83 1.20 0.74
CA LEU A 99 8.42 2.50 1.05
C LEU A 99 9.94 2.46 1.14
N ILE A 100 10.53 1.39 1.69
CA ILE A 100 11.98 1.18 1.69
C ILE A 100 12.51 1.02 0.26
N GLY A 101 11.79 0.30 -0.60
CA GLY A 101 12.14 0.15 -2.01
C GLY A 101 12.10 1.48 -2.78
N VAL A 102 11.06 2.28 -2.56
CA VAL A 102 10.95 3.65 -3.13
C VAL A 102 12.10 4.52 -2.62
N TYR A 103 12.44 4.46 -1.33
CA TYR A 103 13.61 5.16 -0.80
C TYR A 103 14.91 4.75 -1.52
N ALA A 104 15.14 3.44 -1.71
CA ALA A 104 16.33 2.96 -2.40
C ALA A 104 16.41 3.51 -3.84
N LEU A 105 15.29 3.51 -4.56
CA LEU A 105 15.20 4.06 -5.91
C LEU A 105 15.51 5.56 -5.95
N VAL A 106 14.90 6.35 -5.06
CA VAL A 106 15.12 7.79 -4.97
C VAL A 106 16.57 8.10 -4.56
N MET A 107 17.16 7.30 -3.68
CA MET A 107 18.56 7.43 -3.30
C MET A 107 19.48 7.14 -4.50
N MET A 108 19.23 6.08 -5.28
CA MET A 108 19.96 5.82 -6.52
C MET A 108 19.88 7.00 -7.50
N LYS A 109 18.69 7.57 -7.69
CA LYS A 109 18.48 8.75 -8.54
C LYS A 109 19.17 10.01 -8.02
N SER A 110 19.35 10.14 -6.71
CA SER A 110 20.11 11.26 -6.12
C SER A 110 21.61 11.19 -6.41
N PHE A 111 22.12 10.03 -6.86
CA PHE A 111 23.50 9.82 -7.29
C PHE A 111 23.63 9.64 -8.81
N ASP A 112 22.62 10.07 -9.58
CA ASP A 112 22.56 9.93 -11.04
C ASP A 112 22.74 8.49 -11.55
N LEU A 113 22.43 7.49 -10.71
CA LEU A 113 22.48 6.09 -11.14
C LEU A 113 21.28 5.79 -12.06
N GLU A 114 21.56 5.05 -13.12
CA GLU A 114 20.53 4.60 -14.04
C GLU A 114 19.51 3.69 -13.33
N ALA A 115 18.24 4.06 -13.42
CA ALA A 115 17.12 3.30 -12.89
C ALA A 115 15.84 3.69 -13.63
N ASP A 116 15.03 2.70 -14.00
CA ASP A 116 13.71 2.94 -14.59
C ASP A 116 12.68 3.12 -13.48
N VAL A 117 12.43 4.38 -13.13
CA VAL A 117 11.52 4.76 -12.03
C VAL A 117 10.09 4.34 -12.34
N GLY A 118 9.63 4.57 -13.57
CA GLY A 118 8.29 4.23 -14.02
C GLY A 118 8.04 2.72 -13.91
N GLN A 119 8.96 1.91 -14.42
CA GLN A 119 8.89 0.45 -14.31
C GLN A 119 8.91 -0.02 -12.86
N PHE A 120 9.83 0.48 -12.03
CA PHE A 120 9.91 0.07 -10.62
C PHE A 120 8.62 0.41 -9.87
N VAL A 121 8.12 1.64 -10.00
CA VAL A 121 6.91 2.10 -9.31
C VAL A 121 5.70 1.30 -9.79
N LEU A 122 5.51 1.14 -11.10
CA LEU A 122 4.38 0.38 -11.63
C LEU A 122 4.39 -1.09 -11.20
N ALA A 123 5.56 -1.74 -11.26
CA ALA A 123 5.72 -3.12 -10.84
C ALA A 123 5.47 -3.28 -9.32
N SER A 124 6.07 -2.43 -8.50
CA SER A 124 5.96 -2.51 -7.04
C SER A 124 4.57 -2.15 -6.53
N VAL A 125 3.88 -1.18 -7.15
CA VAL A 125 2.47 -0.87 -6.85
C VAL A 125 1.56 -2.04 -7.25
N GLY A 126 1.78 -2.67 -8.42
CA GLY A 126 1.05 -3.86 -8.82
C GLY A 126 1.20 -5.02 -7.82
N ILE A 127 2.44 -5.29 -7.38
CA ILE A 127 2.74 -6.30 -6.35
C ILE A 127 2.04 -5.95 -5.03
N LEU A 128 2.12 -4.70 -4.58
CA LEU A 128 1.46 -4.22 -3.36
C LEU A 128 -0.05 -4.46 -3.43
N ILE A 129 -0.69 -4.11 -4.54
CA ILE A 129 -2.12 -4.33 -4.78
C ILE A 129 -2.46 -5.82 -4.75
N ALA A 130 -1.66 -6.66 -5.42
CA ALA A 130 -1.93 -8.09 -5.47
C ALA A 130 -1.83 -8.76 -4.09
N ILE A 131 -0.76 -8.44 -3.33
CA ILE A 131 -0.55 -9.00 -2.00
C ILE A 131 -1.64 -8.50 -1.03
N THR A 132 -1.95 -7.20 -1.02
CA THR A 132 -3.02 -6.66 -0.18
C THR A 132 -4.39 -7.24 -0.54
N GLY A 133 -4.67 -7.41 -1.83
CA GLY A 133 -5.85 -8.09 -2.35
C GLY A 133 -6.00 -9.52 -1.82
N ASN A 134 -4.91 -10.28 -1.72
CA ASN A 134 -4.94 -11.63 -1.16
C ASN A 134 -5.43 -11.67 0.29
N TYR A 135 -5.14 -10.64 1.07
CA TYR A 135 -5.57 -10.56 2.47
C TYR A 135 -6.99 -10.01 2.66
N MET A 136 -7.57 -9.31 1.67
CA MET A 136 -8.89 -8.66 1.78
C MET A 136 -9.99 -9.63 2.23
N ASN A 137 -10.02 -10.86 1.71
CA ASN A 137 -11.04 -11.85 2.03
C ASN A 137 -11.04 -12.32 3.51
N SER A 138 -9.94 -12.08 4.22
CA SER A 138 -9.70 -12.54 5.59
C SER A 138 -9.94 -11.42 6.62
N ILE A 139 -10.14 -10.18 6.16
CA ILE A 139 -10.34 -9.03 7.03
C ILE A 139 -11.78 -9.03 7.51
N LYS A 140 -11.97 -8.98 8.84
CA LYS A 140 -13.29 -8.83 9.47
C LYS A 140 -13.72 -7.35 9.46
N PRO A 141 -15.03 -7.05 9.48
CA PRO A 141 -15.53 -5.67 9.50
C PRO A 141 -14.89 -4.87 10.63
N ASN A 142 -14.23 -3.76 10.29
CA ASN A 142 -13.49 -2.90 11.22
C ASN A 142 -13.46 -1.46 10.66
N TYR A 143 -13.03 -0.51 11.50
CA TYR A 143 -13.05 0.91 11.12
C TYR A 143 -11.78 1.40 10.42
N PHE A 144 -10.74 0.58 10.21
CA PHE A 144 -9.43 1.03 9.72
C PHE A 144 -9.05 0.48 8.35
N ILE A 145 -9.31 -0.80 8.08
CA ILE A 145 -8.78 -1.53 6.92
C ILE A 145 -9.91 -2.18 6.14
N GLY A 146 -9.88 -2.01 4.81
CA GLY A 146 -10.83 -2.59 3.87
C GLY A 146 -11.66 -1.54 3.14
N ILE A 147 -12.67 -2.01 2.41
CA ILE A 147 -13.68 -1.19 1.73
C ILE A 147 -14.74 -0.82 2.78
N ARG A 148 -14.71 0.44 3.25
CA ARG A 148 -15.47 0.93 4.42
C ARG A 148 -16.57 1.92 4.01
N THR A 149 -17.50 1.45 3.19
CA THR A 149 -18.73 2.21 2.88
C THR A 149 -19.73 2.10 4.03
N PRO A 150 -20.71 3.02 4.17
CA PRO A 150 -21.74 2.92 5.22
C PRO A 150 -22.39 1.54 5.28
N TRP A 151 -22.81 1.00 4.13
CA TRP A 151 -23.45 -0.30 4.03
C TRP A 151 -22.55 -1.51 4.33
N THR A 152 -21.25 -1.46 4.00
CA THR A 152 -20.32 -2.56 4.36
C THR A 152 -20.01 -2.57 5.85
N LEU A 153 -20.06 -1.41 6.52
CA LEU A 153 -19.80 -1.31 7.97
C LEU A 153 -20.99 -1.78 8.82
N GLU A 154 -22.20 -1.62 8.29
CA GLU A 154 -23.47 -2.00 8.93
C GLU A 154 -23.81 -3.48 8.70
N ASP A 155 -23.53 -4.03 7.50
CA ASP A 155 -23.87 -5.40 7.14
C ASP A 155 -22.63 -6.30 6.95
N SER A 156 -22.52 -7.32 7.80
CA SER A 156 -21.39 -8.25 7.77
C SER A 156 -21.37 -9.21 6.57
N GLU A 157 -22.53 -9.50 5.98
CA GLU A 157 -22.66 -10.31 4.78
C GLU A 157 -22.22 -9.50 3.55
N VAL A 158 -22.65 -8.23 3.45
CA VAL A 158 -22.18 -7.28 2.42
C VAL A 158 -20.67 -7.13 2.51
N TRP A 159 -20.12 -6.90 3.71
CA TRP A 159 -18.67 -6.84 3.93
C TRP A 159 -17.95 -8.08 3.38
N LYS A 160 -18.39 -9.28 3.78
CA LYS A 160 -17.72 -10.54 3.43
C LYS A 160 -17.73 -10.79 1.93
N LYS A 161 -18.87 -10.58 1.27
CA LYS A 161 -19.00 -10.79 -0.18
C LYS A 161 -18.21 -9.73 -0.97
N THR A 162 -18.26 -8.45 -0.58
CA THR A 162 -17.48 -7.37 -1.19
C THR A 162 -15.98 -7.64 -1.09
N HIS A 163 -15.47 -8.00 0.09
CA HIS A 163 -14.04 -8.23 0.27
C HIS A 163 -13.56 -9.51 -0.42
N ARG A 164 -14.40 -10.55 -0.52
CA ARG A 164 -14.09 -11.76 -1.30
C ARG A 164 -14.02 -11.46 -2.80
N PHE A 165 -14.92 -10.62 -3.31
CA PHE A 165 -14.90 -10.18 -4.70
C PHE A 165 -13.67 -9.30 -4.98
N ALA A 166 -13.46 -8.26 -4.16
CA ALA A 166 -12.33 -7.35 -4.26
C ALA A 166 -10.99 -8.10 -4.18
N SER A 167 -10.88 -9.13 -3.34
CA SER A 167 -9.68 -9.95 -3.22
C SER A 167 -9.25 -10.55 -4.56
N LYS A 168 -10.18 -11.17 -5.30
CA LYS A 168 -9.89 -11.74 -6.62
C LYS A 168 -9.52 -10.66 -7.63
N LEU A 169 -10.30 -9.57 -7.66
CA LEU A 169 -10.09 -8.47 -8.58
C LEU A 169 -8.72 -7.81 -8.38
N TRP A 170 -8.33 -7.55 -7.13
CA TRP A 170 -7.06 -6.93 -6.77
C TRP A 170 -5.87 -7.84 -7.03
N ILE A 171 -5.98 -9.15 -6.76
CA ILE A 171 -4.92 -10.10 -7.14
C ILE A 171 -4.69 -10.05 -8.65
N VAL A 172 -5.75 -10.23 -9.44
CA VAL A 172 -5.63 -10.27 -10.91
C VAL A 172 -5.14 -8.93 -11.45
N GLY A 173 -5.75 -7.82 -11.04
CA GLY A 173 -5.37 -6.49 -11.52
C GLY A 173 -3.96 -6.09 -11.06
N GLY A 174 -3.55 -6.41 -9.84
CA GLY A 174 -2.18 -6.17 -9.36
C GLY A 174 -1.14 -6.98 -10.14
N VAL A 175 -1.43 -8.24 -10.47
CA VAL A 175 -0.56 -9.06 -11.33
C VAL A 175 -0.49 -8.47 -12.75
N LEU A 176 -1.63 -8.07 -13.33
CA LEU A 176 -1.65 -7.44 -14.65
C LEU A 176 -0.88 -6.11 -14.66
N MET A 177 -1.02 -5.29 -13.62
CA MET A 177 -0.23 -4.06 -13.46
C MET A 177 1.26 -4.37 -13.36
N THR A 178 1.64 -5.41 -12.61
CA THR A 178 3.04 -5.82 -12.50
C THR A 178 3.62 -6.25 -13.86
N VAL A 179 2.89 -7.08 -14.61
CA VAL A 179 3.30 -7.52 -15.95
C VAL A 179 3.37 -6.34 -16.92
N SER A 180 2.43 -5.38 -16.81
CA SER A 180 2.40 -4.20 -17.67
C SER A 180 3.62 -3.29 -17.51
N ALA A 181 4.32 -3.34 -16.36
CA ALA A 181 5.55 -2.59 -16.12
C ALA A 181 6.68 -2.97 -17.09
N PHE A 182 6.63 -4.16 -17.69
CA PHE A 182 7.61 -4.65 -18.65
C PHE A 182 7.19 -4.39 -20.11
N ILE A 183 6.08 -3.69 -20.33
CA ILE A 183 5.55 -3.34 -21.65
C ILE A 183 5.84 -1.85 -21.92
N PRO A 184 6.73 -1.50 -22.88
CA PRO A 184 7.25 -0.14 -23.02
C PRO A 184 6.21 0.97 -23.17
N PHE A 185 5.11 0.73 -23.90
CA PHE A 185 4.07 1.75 -24.10
C PHE A 185 3.11 1.91 -22.91
N LEU A 186 3.15 1.00 -21.92
CA LEU A 186 2.30 1.05 -20.73
C LEU A 186 3.02 1.65 -19.53
N LYS A 187 4.34 1.42 -19.39
CA LYS A 187 5.13 1.78 -18.19
C LYS A 187 5.35 3.29 -17.92
N GLY A 188 4.76 4.17 -18.74
CA GLY A 188 4.79 5.62 -18.56
C GLY A 188 3.43 6.31 -18.77
N SER A 189 2.34 5.55 -18.95
CA SER A 189 1.03 6.13 -19.26
C SER A 189 0.24 6.49 -18.00
N PRO A 190 0.06 7.79 -17.67
CA PRO A 190 -0.73 8.18 -16.50
C PRO A 190 -2.18 7.70 -16.59
N PHE A 191 -2.73 7.64 -17.80
CA PHE A 191 -4.09 7.16 -18.05
C PHE A 191 -4.24 5.67 -17.74
N PHE A 192 -3.23 4.86 -18.02
CA PHE A 192 -3.26 3.44 -17.70
C PHE A 192 -3.25 3.21 -16.18
N ILE A 193 -2.34 3.87 -15.45
CA ILE A 193 -2.24 3.76 -13.99
C ILE A 193 -3.53 4.25 -13.33
N LEU A 194 -4.00 5.44 -13.72
CA LEU A 194 -5.24 6.02 -13.21
C LEU A 194 -6.44 5.12 -13.51
N GLY A 195 -6.56 4.62 -14.74
CA GLY A 195 -7.61 3.69 -15.15
C GLY A 195 -7.61 2.41 -14.33
N ALA A 196 -6.45 1.80 -14.12
CA ALA A 196 -6.30 0.59 -13.30
C ALA A 196 -6.74 0.84 -11.85
N VAL A 197 -6.29 1.94 -11.23
CA VAL A 197 -6.66 2.31 -9.86
C VAL A 197 -8.18 2.57 -9.74
N LEU A 198 -8.76 3.31 -10.70
CA LEU A 198 -10.20 3.59 -10.72
C LEU A 198 -11.02 2.32 -10.88
N ILE A 199 -10.59 1.37 -11.72
CA ILE A 199 -11.25 0.07 -11.90
C ILE A 199 -11.17 -0.74 -10.60
N LEU A 200 -9.97 -0.85 -10.02
CA LEU A 200 -9.72 -1.64 -8.82
C LEU A 200 -10.45 -1.11 -7.58
N ALA A 201 -10.64 0.21 -7.47
CA ALA A 201 -11.39 0.82 -6.37
C ALA A 201 -12.89 0.96 -6.68
N GLY A 202 -13.24 1.39 -7.89
CA GLY A 202 -14.59 1.71 -8.32
C GLY A 202 -15.48 0.48 -8.48
N ILE A 203 -14.98 -0.61 -9.07
CA ILE A 203 -15.80 -1.82 -9.25
C ILE A 203 -16.23 -2.41 -7.89
N PRO A 204 -15.34 -2.62 -6.90
CA PRO A 204 -15.77 -3.10 -5.59
C PRO A 204 -16.73 -2.14 -4.86
N PHE A 205 -16.56 -0.83 -5.04
CA PHE A 205 -17.48 0.17 -4.50
C PHE A 205 -18.89 -0.01 -5.09
N ILE A 206 -19.02 -0.03 -6.42
CA ILE A 206 -20.30 -0.23 -7.11
C ILE A 206 -20.92 -1.58 -6.72
N TYR A 207 -20.12 -2.65 -6.74
CA TYR A 207 -20.55 -3.99 -6.34
C TYR A 207 -21.10 -3.99 -4.90
N SER A 208 -20.44 -3.30 -3.98
CA SER A 208 -20.87 -3.24 -2.58
C SER A 208 -22.23 -2.56 -2.41
N TYR A 209 -22.50 -1.50 -3.18
CA TYR A 209 -23.80 -0.81 -3.16
C TYR A 209 -24.92 -1.64 -3.77
N GLN A 210 -24.67 -2.25 -4.93
CA GLN A 210 -25.64 -3.14 -5.59
C GLN A 210 -26.02 -4.32 -4.71
N LEU A 211 -25.02 -4.91 -4.03
CA LEU A 211 -25.24 -6.03 -3.12
C LEU A 211 -26.06 -5.61 -1.89
N PHE A 212 -25.79 -4.43 -1.32
CA PHE A 212 -26.56 -3.89 -0.21
C PHE A 212 -28.04 -3.72 -0.58
N ASN A 213 -28.33 -3.06 -1.70
CA ASN A 213 -29.71 -2.86 -2.15
C ASN A 213 -30.43 -4.19 -2.41
N LYS A 214 -29.74 -5.17 -3.00
CA LYS A 214 -30.31 -6.49 -3.24
C LYS A 214 -30.69 -7.19 -1.93
N LEU A 215 -29.82 -7.19 -0.92
CA LEU A 215 -30.08 -7.85 0.36
C LEU A 215 -31.16 -7.13 1.17
N LYS A 216 -31.21 -5.79 1.11
CA LYS A 216 -32.26 -5.00 1.75
C LYS A 216 -33.65 -5.37 1.20
N ASN A 217 -33.82 -5.37 -0.11
CA ASN A 217 -35.11 -5.67 -0.74
C ASN A 217 -35.57 -7.11 -0.44
N SER A 218 -34.67 -8.08 -0.43
CA SER A 218 -35.02 -9.48 -0.09
C SER A 218 -35.50 -9.67 1.35
N ASN A 219 -35.08 -8.81 2.29
CA ASN A 219 -35.55 -8.85 3.68
C ASN A 219 -36.88 -8.11 3.88
N GLU A 220 -37.26 -7.21 2.97
CA GLU A 220 -38.58 -6.55 3.00
C GLU A 220 -39.68 -7.47 2.42
N ASP A 221 -39.31 -8.41 1.54
CA ASP A 221 -40.22 -9.37 0.90
C ASP A 221 -40.42 -10.69 1.70
N SER A 222 -39.72 -10.90 2.81
CA SER A 222 -39.71 -12.14 3.63
C SER A 222 -40.41 -11.97 4.97
#